data_AF-A0A7S0ZHE8-F1
#
_entry.id   AF-A0A7S0ZHE8-F1
#
_cell.length_a   1.000
_cell.length_b   1.000
_cell.length_c   1.000
_cell.angle_alpha   90.00
_cell.angle_beta   90.00
_cell.angle_gamma   90.00
#
_symmetry.space_group_name_H-M   'P 1'
#
loop_
_entity.id
_entity.type
_entity.pdbx_description
1 polymer ?
#
loop_
_entity_poly.entity_id
_entity_poly.type
_entity_poly.pdbx_seq_one_letter_code
_entity_poly.pdbx_strand_id
1 'polypeptide(L)'
;MESLAAVGRQVLDTIPGTVGHPGEVAWPITTQIQLLEGIQITTTDQYLWLVIVGGLLAFFMAWGIGANDVANAFATSVGAGSISLKWAIALASVMEFSGAVLMGAHVTGTVRSGIMNVNYFDPVQRVDGQSTGALNGPEVLMIGNVVALLAAGSWLVIATALEMPVSTTHSIIGSFIGIGLAYRGGDAVVWLSKGEGVDKLKGVVGVIASWFISPLLSAVFSIAIFLIVRHGVLRRKNPAKLALLTAPIWYFLAFTITMFFIVYKGSPQLKLDKKFSVGESVGISIGTGLLAALVSWFTVLPFQRKMLEKWEEEEIEKMKNPEMVKEKTKTAQA
;
A
#
# COMPACT_ATOMS: atom_id res chain seq x y z
N MET A 1 -15.59 18.80 30.67
CA MET A 1 -15.86 17.68 31.60
C MET A 1 -16.87 18.04 32.69
N GLU A 2 -16.92 19.29 33.19
CA GLU A 2 -17.91 19.69 34.22
C GLU A 2 -19.38 19.64 33.77
N SER A 3 -19.68 19.80 32.47
CA SER A 3 -21.06 19.80 31.96
C SER A 3 -21.72 18.42 31.96
N LEU A 4 -20.98 17.35 31.64
CA LEU A 4 -21.48 15.97 31.61
C LEU A 4 -21.79 15.44 33.02
N ALA A 5 -20.94 15.80 33.99
CA ALA A 5 -21.17 15.45 35.39
C ALA A 5 -22.36 16.20 36.01
N ALA A 6 -22.59 17.45 35.59
CA ALA A 6 -23.73 18.25 36.03
C ALA A 6 -25.06 17.73 35.45
N VAL A 7 -25.08 17.41 34.16
CA VAL A 7 -26.26 16.80 33.50
C VAL A 7 -26.56 15.42 34.07
N GLY A 8 -25.53 14.61 34.35
CA GLY A 8 -25.69 13.30 35.00
C GLY A 8 -26.30 13.38 36.41
N ARG A 9 -25.94 14.38 37.22
CA ARG A 9 -26.53 14.59 38.56
C ARG A 9 -27.97 15.07 38.50
N GLN A 10 -28.28 15.98 37.59
CA GLN A 10 -29.62 16.56 37.47
C GLN A 10 -30.68 15.53 37.02
N VAL A 11 -30.27 14.54 36.22
CA VAL A 11 -31.11 13.41 35.81
C VAL A 11 -31.27 12.37 36.93
N LEU A 12 -30.27 12.19 37.80
CA LEU A 12 -30.36 11.28 38.95
C LEU A 12 -31.31 11.80 40.05
N ASP A 13 -31.40 13.12 40.24
CA ASP A 13 -32.22 13.73 41.30
C ASP A 13 -33.73 13.81 40.98
N THR A 14 -34.16 13.45 39.76
CA THR A 14 -35.55 13.66 39.29
C THR A 14 -36.40 12.38 39.22
N ILE A 15 -35.87 11.22 39.59
CA ILE A 15 -36.56 9.93 39.33
C ILE A 15 -37.00 9.25 40.64
N PRO A 16 -38.30 9.04 40.87
CA PRO A 16 -38.80 8.28 42.02
C PRO A 16 -38.43 6.80 41.88
N GLY A 17 -37.75 6.24 42.89
CA GLY A 17 -37.17 4.90 42.81
C GLY A 17 -38.16 3.74 42.77
N THR A 18 -37.81 2.70 42.02
CA THR A 18 -38.18 1.31 42.32
C THR A 18 -36.90 0.51 42.54
N VAL A 19 -36.67 0.11 43.79
CA VAL A 19 -35.46 -0.53 44.27
C VAL A 19 -35.48 -2.02 43.94
N GLY A 20 -34.57 -2.45 43.06
CA GLY A 20 -34.18 -3.85 42.88
C GLY A 20 -32.67 -3.98 43.02
N HIS A 21 -32.20 -4.43 44.19
CA HIS A 21 -30.80 -4.56 44.62
C HIS A 21 -29.89 -3.30 44.51
N PRO A 22 -28.91 -3.11 45.43
CA PRO A 22 -28.03 -1.95 45.39
C PRO A 22 -27.10 -2.05 44.18
N GLY A 23 -27.34 -1.25 43.14
CA GLY A 23 -26.45 -1.09 41.99
C GLY A 23 -27.04 -1.35 40.61
N GLU A 24 -28.27 -1.88 40.49
CA GLU A 24 -28.93 -2.10 39.20
C GLU A 24 -30.18 -1.23 39.08
N VAL A 25 -30.02 -0.06 38.46
CA VAL A 25 -31.16 0.73 38.00
C VAL A 25 -31.56 0.18 36.63
N ALA A 26 -32.61 -0.64 36.57
CA ALA A 26 -33.18 -1.06 35.30
C ALA A 26 -33.93 0.13 34.66
N TRP A 27 -33.26 0.81 33.72
CA TRP A 27 -33.82 1.94 33.00
C TRP A 27 -34.97 1.48 32.07
N PRO A 28 -36.06 2.27 31.95
CA PRO A 28 -37.06 2.03 30.92
C PRO A 28 -36.41 2.03 29.53
N ILE A 29 -36.77 1.06 28.68
CA ILE A 29 -36.20 0.87 27.33
C ILE A 29 -36.27 2.17 26.50
N THR A 30 -37.35 2.94 26.65
CA THR A 30 -37.55 4.23 25.98
C THR A 30 -36.51 5.27 26.36
N THR A 31 -36.12 5.33 27.64
CA THR A 31 -35.09 6.24 28.16
C THR A 31 -33.70 5.80 27.71
N GLN A 32 -33.45 4.49 27.62
CA GLN A 32 -32.20 3.95 27.07
C GLN A 32 -32.06 4.30 25.59
N ILE A 33 -33.13 4.15 24.79
CA ILE A 33 -33.13 4.48 23.36
C ILE A 33 -32.89 5.98 23.15
N GLN A 34 -33.58 6.86 23.87
CA GLN A 34 -33.39 8.32 23.75
C GLN A 34 -32.00 8.77 24.20
N LEU A 35 -31.42 8.16 25.24
CA LEU A 35 -30.04 8.43 25.65
C LEU A 35 -29.05 7.92 24.60
N LEU A 36 -29.26 6.72 24.04
CA LEU A 36 -28.41 6.18 22.98
C LEU A 36 -28.47 7.03 21.70
N GLU A 37 -29.66 7.46 21.28
CA GLU A 37 -29.86 8.33 20.11
C GLU A 37 -29.26 9.73 20.34
N GLY A 38 -29.50 10.34 21.51
CA GLY A 38 -28.94 11.65 21.86
C GLY A 38 -27.42 11.65 22.04
N ILE A 39 -26.86 10.58 22.61
CA ILE A 39 -25.40 10.39 22.75
C ILE A 39 -24.76 10.13 21.37
N GLN A 40 -25.39 9.34 20.50
CA GLN A 40 -24.87 9.05 19.14
C GLN A 40 -24.78 10.30 18.26
N ILE A 41 -25.79 11.16 18.28
CA ILE A 41 -25.79 12.40 17.48
C ILE A 41 -24.72 13.36 18.00
N THR A 42 -24.60 13.52 19.32
CA THR A 42 -23.64 14.46 19.93
C THR A 42 -22.19 14.00 19.80
N THR A 43 -21.92 12.69 19.78
CA THR A 43 -20.56 12.13 19.63
C THR A 43 -20.05 12.17 18.20
N THR A 44 -20.91 11.99 17.20
CA THR A 44 -20.47 11.98 15.78
C THR A 44 -20.03 13.38 15.32
N ASP A 45 -20.76 14.43 15.70
CA ASP A 45 -20.43 15.81 15.37
C ASP A 45 -19.12 16.27 16.04
N GLN A 46 -18.83 15.80 17.25
CA GLN A 46 -17.61 16.16 17.99
C GLN A 46 -16.32 15.66 17.34
N TYR A 47 -16.37 14.56 16.58
CA TYR A 47 -15.18 13.96 15.96
C TYR A 47 -15.17 14.05 14.43
N LEU A 48 -16.21 14.64 13.81
CA LEU A 48 -16.27 14.83 12.35
C LEU A 48 -15.04 15.56 11.81
N TRP A 49 -14.53 16.54 12.55
CA TRP A 49 -13.32 17.27 12.16
C TRP A 49 -12.09 16.36 12.04
N LEU A 50 -11.96 15.32 12.89
CA LEU A 50 -10.86 14.34 12.78
C LEU A 50 -10.97 13.52 11.49
N VAL A 51 -12.18 13.20 11.06
CA VAL A 51 -12.41 12.49 9.79
C VAL A 51 -12.05 13.38 8.60
N ILE A 52 -12.47 14.65 8.64
CA ILE A 52 -12.15 15.63 7.58
C ILE A 52 -10.64 15.86 7.50
N VAL A 53 -10.00 16.22 8.63
CA VAL A 53 -8.55 16.46 8.69
C VAL A 53 -7.78 15.19 8.36
N GLY A 54 -8.19 14.05 8.90
CA GLY A 54 -7.59 12.75 8.59
C GLY A 54 -7.69 12.40 7.10
N GLY A 55 -8.82 12.69 6.45
CA GLY A 55 -8.99 12.50 5.01
C GLY A 55 -8.05 13.40 4.19
N LEU A 56 -7.92 14.68 4.56
CA LEU A 56 -6.98 15.59 3.91
C LEU A 56 -5.52 15.15 4.10
N LEU A 57 -5.15 14.69 5.29
CA LEU A 57 -3.81 14.18 5.58
C LEU A 57 -3.53 12.83 4.92
N ALA A 58 -4.54 11.97 4.78
CA ALA A 58 -4.43 10.74 4.01
C ALA A 58 -4.16 11.04 2.54
N PHE A 59 -4.84 12.04 1.96
CA PHE A 59 -4.55 12.51 0.61
C PHE A 59 -3.15 13.10 0.49
N PHE A 60 -2.74 13.93 1.46
CA PHE A 60 -1.39 14.52 1.51
C PHE A 60 -0.30 13.44 1.58
N MET A 61 -0.47 12.43 2.44
CA MET A 61 0.45 11.32 2.53
C MET A 61 0.44 10.47 1.25
N ALA A 62 -0.73 10.17 0.67
CA ALA A 62 -0.82 9.42 -0.59
C ALA A 62 -0.13 10.14 -1.75
N TRP A 63 -0.27 11.46 -1.84
CA TRP A 63 0.49 12.28 -2.78
C TRP A 63 2.00 12.18 -2.53
N GLY A 64 2.44 12.27 -1.28
CA GLY A 64 3.85 12.12 -0.91
C GLY A 64 4.42 10.74 -1.24
N ILE A 65 3.65 9.66 -1.05
CA ILE A 65 4.00 8.29 -1.48
C ILE A 65 4.22 8.26 -2.99
N GLY A 66 3.26 8.76 -3.77
CA GLY A 66 3.38 8.77 -5.23
C GLY A 66 4.59 9.57 -5.71
N ALA A 67 4.89 10.70 -5.07
CA ALA A 67 6.03 11.54 -5.41
C ALA A 67 7.38 10.87 -5.10
N ASN A 68 7.50 10.14 -3.98
CA ASN A 68 8.74 9.45 -3.62
C ASN A 68 8.93 8.14 -4.39
N ASP A 69 7.87 7.35 -4.53
CA ASP A 69 7.97 5.95 -4.96
C ASP A 69 7.87 5.74 -6.48
N VAL A 70 7.39 6.72 -7.27
CA VAL A 70 7.26 6.57 -8.74
C VAL A 70 8.59 6.25 -9.43
N ALA A 71 9.70 6.73 -8.86
CA ALA A 71 11.05 6.45 -9.36
C ALA A 71 11.38 4.95 -9.29
N ASN A 72 10.85 4.21 -8.29
CA ASN A 72 11.13 2.78 -8.11
C ASN A 72 10.64 1.94 -9.30
N ALA A 73 9.53 2.34 -9.93
CA ALA A 73 8.96 1.64 -11.08
C ALA A 73 9.51 2.14 -12.42
N PHE A 74 9.73 3.45 -12.56
CA PHE A 74 9.98 4.06 -13.88
C PHE A 74 11.39 4.62 -14.11
N ALA A 75 12.25 4.74 -13.09
CA ALA A 75 13.58 5.34 -13.24
C ALA A 75 14.44 4.62 -14.29
N THR A 76 14.37 3.29 -14.36
CA THR A 76 15.13 2.51 -15.35
C THR A 76 14.63 2.73 -16.78
N SER A 77 13.31 2.77 -16.97
CA SER A 77 12.70 2.92 -18.29
C SER A 77 12.82 4.35 -18.82
N VAL A 78 12.69 5.36 -17.95
CA VAL A 78 12.94 6.76 -18.29
C VAL A 78 14.43 7.01 -18.50
N GLY A 79 15.30 6.48 -17.62
CA GLY A 79 16.75 6.60 -17.74
C GLY A 79 17.32 5.93 -19.00
N ALA A 80 16.72 4.84 -19.46
CA ALA A 80 17.06 4.18 -20.72
C ALA A 80 16.47 4.87 -21.96
N GLY A 81 15.68 5.94 -21.79
CA GLY A 81 15.00 6.63 -22.90
C GLY A 81 13.89 5.82 -23.58
N SER A 82 13.43 4.73 -22.95
CA SER A 82 12.39 3.85 -23.50
C SER A 82 10.99 4.45 -23.39
N ILE A 83 10.76 5.34 -22.41
CA ILE A 83 9.52 6.08 -22.22
C ILE A 83 9.84 7.50 -21.76
N SER A 84 9.05 8.49 -22.19
CA SER A 84 9.22 9.86 -21.71
C SER A 84 8.65 10.04 -20.30
N LEU A 85 9.16 11.01 -19.55
CA LEU A 85 8.71 11.29 -18.19
C LEU A 85 7.19 11.55 -18.12
N LYS A 86 6.63 12.26 -19.10
CA LYS A 86 5.18 12.54 -19.17
C LYS A 86 4.35 11.25 -19.26
N TRP A 87 4.77 10.31 -20.10
CA TRP A 87 4.10 9.03 -20.25
C TRP A 87 4.31 8.11 -19.04
N ALA A 88 5.50 8.14 -18.44
CA ALA A 88 5.77 7.41 -17.21
C ALA A 88 4.83 7.84 -16.08
N ILE A 89 4.63 9.15 -15.87
CA ILE A 89 3.72 9.67 -14.84
C ILE A 89 2.27 9.28 -15.12
N ALA A 90 1.82 9.39 -16.37
CA ALA A 90 0.45 9.02 -16.73
C ALA A 90 0.18 7.53 -16.50
N LEU A 91 1.11 6.66 -16.91
CA LEU A 91 1.01 5.22 -16.72
C LEU A 91 1.09 4.85 -15.23
N ALA A 92 2.03 5.44 -14.49
CA ALA A 92 2.16 5.26 -13.04
C ALA A 92 0.85 5.59 -12.33
N SER A 93 0.24 6.73 -12.64
CA SER A 93 -1.01 7.17 -12.00
C SER A 93 -2.13 6.13 -12.14
N VAL A 94 -2.29 5.55 -13.33
CA VAL A 94 -3.34 4.52 -13.58
C VAL A 94 -2.98 3.19 -12.91
N MET A 95 -1.73 2.75 -13.03
CA MET A 95 -1.30 1.44 -12.55
C MET A 95 -1.19 1.39 -11.02
N GLU A 96 -0.66 2.44 -10.39
CA GLU A 96 -0.59 2.56 -8.93
C GLU A 96 -1.99 2.65 -8.31
N PHE A 97 -2.88 3.46 -8.90
CA PHE A 97 -4.28 3.52 -8.45
C PHE A 97 -4.96 2.14 -8.56
N SER A 98 -4.77 1.45 -9.69
CA SER A 98 -5.31 0.11 -9.90
C SER A 98 -4.76 -0.88 -8.87
N GLY A 99 -3.44 -0.86 -8.62
CA GLY A 99 -2.80 -1.71 -7.62
C GLY A 99 -3.31 -1.46 -6.20
N ALA A 100 -3.43 -0.19 -5.81
CA ALA A 100 -3.97 0.22 -4.51
C ALA A 100 -5.40 -0.30 -4.29
N VAL A 101 -6.26 -0.17 -5.31
CA VAL A 101 -7.66 -0.63 -5.25
C VAL A 101 -7.76 -2.17 -5.27
N LEU A 102 -6.95 -2.84 -6.08
CA LEU A 102 -7.04 -4.29 -6.31
C LEU A 102 -6.35 -5.12 -5.22
N MET A 103 -5.30 -4.62 -4.57
CA MET A 103 -4.52 -5.42 -3.59
C MET A 103 -4.10 -4.68 -2.31
N GLY A 104 -4.32 -3.37 -2.19
CA GLY A 104 -3.78 -2.57 -1.08
C GLY A 104 -4.34 -2.90 0.32
N ALA A 105 -5.48 -3.59 0.39
CA ALA A 105 -6.20 -3.84 1.64
C ALA A 105 -5.42 -4.71 2.66
N HIS A 106 -4.69 -5.72 2.20
CA HIS A 106 -3.96 -6.64 3.10
C HIS A 106 -2.78 -5.96 3.80
N VAL A 107 -2.05 -5.11 3.07
CA VAL A 107 -0.94 -4.32 3.64
C VAL A 107 -1.50 -3.30 4.62
N THR A 108 -2.58 -2.61 4.26
CA THR A 108 -3.27 -1.67 5.16
C THR A 108 -3.74 -2.34 6.45
N GLY A 109 -4.28 -3.56 6.37
CA GLY A 109 -4.66 -4.36 7.54
C GLY A 109 -3.46 -4.67 8.44
N THR A 110 -2.32 -5.04 7.85
CA THR A 110 -1.08 -5.30 8.59
C THR A 110 -0.56 -4.06 9.32
N VAL A 111 -0.59 -2.89 8.67
CA VAL A 111 -0.21 -1.61 9.30
C VAL A 111 -1.15 -1.26 10.45
N ARG A 112 -2.47 -1.45 10.25
CA ARG A 112 -3.50 -1.10 11.25
C ARG A 112 -3.44 -1.94 12.52
N SER A 113 -3.36 -3.26 12.41
CA SER A 113 -3.51 -4.17 13.56
C SER A 113 -2.30 -5.05 13.83
N GLY A 114 -1.30 -5.07 12.95
CA GLY A 114 -0.08 -5.84 13.13
C GLY A 114 1.03 -5.10 13.87
N ILE A 115 0.93 -3.77 14.01
CA ILE A 115 1.97 -2.94 14.63
C ILE A 115 1.56 -2.48 16.03
N MET A 116 0.31 -2.04 16.18
CA MET A 116 -0.23 -1.52 17.43
C MET A 116 -1.46 -2.34 17.83
N ASN A 117 -1.54 -2.67 19.12
CA ASN A 117 -2.63 -3.46 19.65
C ASN A 117 -3.87 -2.60 19.87
N VAL A 118 -4.75 -2.57 18.88
CA VAL A 118 -6.00 -1.76 18.86
C VAL A 118 -6.93 -2.06 20.05
N ASN A 119 -6.79 -3.23 20.65
CA ASN A 119 -7.52 -3.70 21.82
C ASN A 119 -7.38 -2.78 23.05
N TYR A 120 -6.23 -2.11 23.22
CA TYR A 120 -6.05 -1.18 24.34
C TYR A 120 -6.81 0.15 24.17
N PHE A 121 -7.37 0.38 22.99
CA PHE A 121 -8.19 1.54 22.68
C PHE A 121 -9.69 1.23 22.71
N ASP A 122 -10.08 -0.04 22.93
CA ASP A 122 -11.49 -0.42 23.09
C ASP A 122 -11.90 -0.29 24.57
N PRO A 123 -12.87 0.60 24.90
CA PRO A 123 -13.26 0.89 26.27
C PRO A 123 -13.95 -0.29 26.97
N VAL A 124 -14.47 -1.25 26.21
CA VAL A 124 -15.18 -2.43 26.74
C VAL A 124 -14.23 -3.63 26.90
N GLN A 125 -13.04 -3.56 26.31
CA GLN A 125 -12.14 -4.70 26.31
C GLN A 125 -11.48 -4.96 27.66
N ARG A 126 -11.54 -6.24 28.04
CA ARG A 126 -10.86 -6.79 29.21
C ARG A 126 -9.76 -7.75 28.76
N VAL A 127 -8.52 -7.40 29.06
CA VAL A 127 -7.39 -8.34 28.96
C VAL A 127 -7.16 -8.90 30.36
N ASP A 128 -7.15 -10.23 30.50
CA ASP A 128 -6.93 -10.95 31.76
C ASP A 128 -7.92 -10.59 32.89
N GLY A 129 -9.18 -10.32 32.52
CA GLY A 129 -10.27 -10.02 33.47
C GLY A 129 -10.26 -8.59 34.02
N GLN A 130 -9.25 -7.77 33.70
CA GLN A 130 -9.19 -6.37 34.08
C GLN A 130 -9.59 -5.45 32.90
N SER A 131 -10.28 -4.35 33.20
CA SER A 131 -10.55 -3.31 32.19
C SER A 131 -9.22 -2.67 31.78
N THR A 132 -8.79 -2.94 30.56
CA THR A 132 -7.51 -2.43 30.03
C THR A 132 -7.69 -1.27 29.06
N GLY A 133 -8.91 -1.07 28.55
CA GLY A 133 -9.26 0.07 27.73
C GLY A 133 -9.43 1.36 28.53
N ALA A 134 -8.92 2.47 28.00
CA ALA A 134 -9.28 3.79 28.49
C ALA A 134 -10.68 4.17 28.00
N LEU A 135 -11.46 4.89 28.81
CA LEU A 135 -12.78 5.41 28.42
C LEU A 135 -12.72 6.28 27.15
N ASN A 136 -11.59 6.98 26.93
CA ASN A 136 -11.34 7.81 25.74
C ASN A 136 -10.45 7.10 24.70
N GLY A 137 -10.37 5.77 24.73
CA GLY A 137 -9.51 4.99 23.85
C GLY A 137 -9.78 5.22 22.36
N PRO A 138 -11.03 5.16 21.88
CA PRO A 138 -11.34 5.35 20.47
C PRO A 138 -10.92 6.72 19.95
N GLU A 139 -11.12 7.77 20.75
CA GLU A 139 -10.72 9.14 20.45
C GLU A 139 -9.21 9.28 20.31
N VAL A 140 -8.47 8.68 21.25
CA VAL A 140 -7.00 8.68 21.22
C VAL A 140 -6.49 7.93 20.00
N LEU A 141 -7.15 6.83 19.61
CA LEU A 141 -6.80 6.10 18.38
C LEU A 141 -7.06 6.95 17.13
N MET A 142 -8.17 7.69 17.07
CA MET A 142 -8.48 8.58 15.95
C MET A 142 -7.44 9.71 15.82
N ILE A 143 -7.14 10.39 16.92
CA ILE A 143 -6.11 11.44 16.96
C ILE A 143 -4.74 10.85 16.62
N GLY A 144 -4.41 9.66 17.16
CA GLY A 144 -3.19 8.94 16.85
C GLY A 144 -3.04 8.71 15.34
N ASN A 145 -4.08 8.23 14.65
CA ASN A 145 -4.02 8.04 13.20
C ASN A 145 -3.82 9.36 12.43
N VAL A 146 -4.46 10.44 12.86
CA VAL A 146 -4.25 11.79 12.28
C VAL A 146 -2.79 12.22 12.43
N VAL A 147 -2.21 12.04 13.62
CA VAL A 147 -0.80 12.33 13.89
C VAL A 147 0.12 11.42 13.08
N ALA A 148 -0.22 10.14 12.91
CA ALA A 148 0.56 9.20 12.10
C ALA A 148 0.67 9.65 10.65
N LEU A 149 -0.47 10.03 10.06
CA LEU A 149 -0.54 10.52 8.68
C LEU A 149 0.25 11.82 8.51
N LEU A 150 0.12 12.75 9.46
CA LEU A 150 0.87 14.01 9.43
C LEU A 150 2.38 13.78 9.55
N ALA A 151 2.82 12.96 10.51
CA ALA A 151 4.23 12.69 10.76
C ALA A 151 4.89 11.97 9.57
N ALA A 152 4.28 10.86 9.12
CA ALA A 152 4.79 10.10 7.98
C ALA A 152 4.72 10.92 6.68
N GLY A 153 3.60 11.58 6.40
CA GLY A 153 3.44 12.42 5.22
C GLY A 153 4.43 13.58 5.16
N SER A 154 4.63 14.28 6.28
CA SER A 154 5.59 15.40 6.34
C SER A 154 7.02 14.92 6.08
N TRP A 155 7.42 13.80 6.70
CA TRP A 155 8.73 13.21 6.45
C TRP A 155 8.92 12.80 4.99
N LEU A 156 7.91 12.20 4.36
CA LEU A 156 7.97 11.84 2.95
C LEU A 156 8.13 13.03 2.02
N VAL A 157 7.41 14.12 2.28
CA VAL A 157 7.52 15.35 1.48
C VAL A 157 8.89 16.00 1.66
N ILE A 158 9.39 16.06 2.90
CA ILE A 158 10.73 16.57 3.18
C ILE A 158 11.79 15.71 2.47
N ALA A 159 11.74 14.40 2.62
CA ALA A 159 12.68 13.49 1.97
C ALA A 159 12.63 13.60 0.44
N THR A 160 11.44 13.70 -0.14
CA THR A 160 11.26 13.89 -1.58
C THR A 160 11.82 15.22 -2.06
N ALA A 161 11.61 16.31 -1.30
CA ALA A 161 12.19 17.61 -1.61
C ALA A 161 13.73 17.62 -1.51
N LEU A 162 14.29 16.74 -0.68
CA LEU A 162 15.74 16.49 -0.57
C LEU A 162 16.25 15.42 -1.56
N GLU A 163 15.40 14.97 -2.50
CA GLU A 163 15.72 13.96 -3.51
C GLU A 163 16.16 12.61 -2.92
N MET A 164 15.71 12.31 -1.69
CA MET A 164 16.03 11.08 -0.98
C MET A 164 14.95 10.01 -1.24
N PRO A 165 15.31 8.85 -1.85
CA PRO A 165 14.41 7.71 -1.91
C PRO A 165 14.33 7.07 -0.51
N VAL A 166 13.16 7.15 0.13
CA VAL A 166 12.95 6.67 1.50
C VAL A 166 11.79 5.69 1.56
N SER A 167 11.79 4.84 2.60
CA SER A 167 10.71 3.86 2.77
C SER A 167 9.46 4.50 3.37
N THR A 168 8.40 4.59 2.57
CA THR A 168 7.05 4.98 2.97
C THR A 168 6.49 4.07 4.06
N THR A 169 6.75 2.77 3.94
CA THR A 169 6.31 1.76 4.92
C THR A 169 7.02 1.93 6.26
N HIS A 170 8.33 2.23 6.29
CA HIS A 170 9.04 2.49 7.56
C HIS A 170 8.50 3.74 8.26
N SER A 171 8.19 4.78 7.48
CA SER A 171 7.71 6.06 7.98
C SER A 171 6.37 5.91 8.72
N ILE A 172 5.41 5.19 8.14
CA ILE A 172 4.11 4.98 8.77
C ILE A 172 4.17 3.99 9.93
N ILE A 173 4.92 2.88 9.79
CA ILE A 173 5.10 1.91 10.88
C ILE A 173 5.80 2.56 12.08
N GLY A 174 6.84 3.36 11.85
CA GLY A 174 7.51 4.12 12.90
C GLY A 174 6.56 5.08 13.61
N SER A 175 5.65 5.72 12.87
CA SER A 175 4.61 6.58 13.46
C SER A 175 3.65 5.79 14.37
N PHE A 176 3.20 4.59 13.95
CA PHE A 176 2.37 3.71 14.77
C PHE A 176 3.08 3.19 16.02
N ILE A 177 4.37 2.84 15.91
CA ILE A 177 5.20 2.48 17.06
C ILE A 177 5.27 3.67 18.03
N GLY A 178 5.49 4.88 17.54
CA GLY A 178 5.53 6.11 18.34
C GLY A 178 4.22 6.36 19.10
N ILE A 179 3.07 6.15 18.44
CA ILE A 179 1.74 6.28 19.09
C ILE A 179 1.56 5.25 20.19
N GLY A 180 1.90 3.98 19.93
CA GLY A 180 1.82 2.91 20.93
C GLY A 180 2.68 3.23 22.16
N LEU A 181 3.94 3.61 21.93
CA LEU A 181 4.87 3.98 23.00
C LEU A 181 4.38 5.19 23.81
N ALA A 182 3.83 6.21 23.15
CA ALA A 182 3.30 7.39 23.83
C ALA A 182 2.03 7.11 24.65
N TYR A 183 1.17 6.20 24.19
CA TYR A 183 -0.10 5.90 24.85
C TYR A 183 0.05 4.96 26.04
N ARG A 184 0.77 3.83 25.88
CA ARG A 184 0.87 2.79 26.91
C ARG A 184 2.26 2.16 27.04
N GLY A 185 3.29 2.82 26.51
CA GLY A 185 4.64 2.27 26.48
C GLY A 185 4.76 1.05 25.56
N GLY A 186 5.75 0.19 25.83
CA GLY A 186 6.06 -0.97 25.00
C GLY A 186 4.92 -1.97 24.85
N ASP A 187 3.96 -2.00 25.79
CA ASP A 187 2.87 -2.97 25.81
C ASP A 187 1.83 -2.75 24.71
N ALA A 188 1.65 -1.50 24.26
CA ALA A 188 0.73 -1.18 23.17
C ALA A 188 1.30 -1.54 21.78
N VAL A 189 2.61 -1.80 21.69
CA VAL A 189 3.28 -2.20 20.45
C VAL A 189 3.30 -3.72 20.34
N VAL A 190 2.88 -4.24 19.18
CA VAL A 190 2.89 -5.68 18.91
C VAL A 190 4.29 -6.07 18.43
N TRP A 191 5.20 -6.31 19.38
CA TRP A 191 6.56 -6.77 19.06
C TRP A 191 6.56 -8.16 18.41
N LEU A 192 5.85 -9.08 19.05
CA LEU A 192 5.61 -10.44 18.61
C LEU A 192 4.12 -10.74 18.76
N SER A 193 3.56 -11.51 17.82
CA SER A 193 2.17 -11.95 17.90
C SER A 193 2.02 -13.12 18.89
N LYS A 194 0.83 -13.28 19.46
CA LYS A 194 0.47 -14.34 20.40
C LYS A 194 0.34 -15.74 19.78
N GLY A 195 0.55 -15.88 18.46
CA GLY A 195 0.47 -17.16 17.76
C GLY A 195 1.61 -18.14 18.09
N GLU A 196 1.59 -19.32 17.48
CA GLU A 196 2.64 -20.33 17.60
C GLU A 196 3.50 -20.42 16.32
N GLY A 197 4.76 -20.84 16.46
CA GLY A 197 5.69 -20.99 15.32
C GLY A 197 5.94 -19.68 14.56
N VAL A 198 5.80 -19.73 13.24
CA VAL A 198 6.03 -18.59 12.33
C VAL A 198 5.04 -17.45 12.58
N ASP A 199 3.87 -17.74 13.15
CA ASP A 199 2.85 -16.73 13.44
C ASP A 199 3.25 -15.79 14.58
N LYS A 200 4.29 -16.10 15.36
CA LYS A 200 4.90 -15.16 16.31
C LYS A 200 5.58 -14.00 15.62
N LEU A 201 6.04 -14.19 14.38
CA LEU A 201 6.67 -13.13 13.59
C LEU A 201 5.65 -12.13 13.04
N LYS A 202 4.33 -12.35 13.21
CA LYS A 202 3.29 -11.38 12.83
C LYS A 202 3.28 -10.20 13.82
N GLY A 203 4.26 -9.32 13.71
CA GLY A 203 4.49 -8.16 14.57
C GLY A 203 5.66 -7.33 14.06
N VAL A 204 6.11 -6.35 14.85
CA VAL A 204 7.24 -5.47 14.49
C VAL A 204 8.50 -6.28 14.17
N VAL A 205 8.78 -7.37 14.89
CA VAL A 205 9.96 -8.20 14.64
C VAL A 205 9.94 -8.84 13.24
N GLY A 206 8.82 -9.41 12.79
CA GLY A 206 8.76 -9.99 11.45
C GLY A 206 8.73 -8.94 10.35
N VAL A 207 8.16 -7.76 10.62
CA VAL A 207 8.28 -6.61 9.72
C VAL A 207 9.76 -6.22 9.56
N ILE A 208 10.50 -6.04 10.64
CA ILE A 208 11.93 -5.73 10.60
C ILE A 208 12.71 -6.84 9.88
N ALA A 209 12.42 -8.11 10.18
CA ALA A 209 13.04 -9.23 9.47
C ALA A 209 12.80 -9.16 7.96
N SER A 210 11.57 -8.79 7.53
CA SER A 210 11.24 -8.64 6.11
C SER A 210 12.04 -7.52 5.42
N TRP A 211 12.44 -6.46 6.15
CA TRP A 211 13.24 -5.37 5.59
C TRP A 211 14.64 -5.81 5.17
N PHE A 212 15.17 -6.89 5.77
CA PHE A 212 16.45 -7.48 5.37
C PHE A 212 16.28 -8.64 4.39
N ILE A 213 15.28 -9.50 4.63
CA ILE A 213 15.05 -10.68 3.81
C ILE A 213 14.58 -10.29 2.40
N SER A 214 13.68 -9.32 2.26
CA SER A 214 13.11 -8.96 0.95
C SER A 214 14.14 -8.39 -0.03
N PRO A 215 15.03 -7.43 0.34
CA PRO A 215 16.09 -6.99 -0.57
C PRO A 215 17.07 -8.10 -0.93
N LEU A 216 17.45 -8.95 0.03
CA LEU A 216 18.36 -10.08 -0.24
C LEU A 216 17.74 -11.05 -1.24
N LEU A 217 16.49 -11.44 -1.02
CA LEU A 217 15.77 -12.33 -1.92
C LEU A 217 15.57 -11.69 -3.30
N SER A 218 15.26 -10.40 -3.35
CA SER A 218 15.15 -9.64 -4.60
C SER A 218 16.47 -9.60 -5.37
N ALA A 219 17.60 -9.45 -4.67
CA ALA A 219 18.93 -9.51 -5.28
C ALA A 219 19.21 -10.89 -5.89
N VAL A 220 18.88 -11.98 -5.18
CA VAL A 220 19.02 -13.35 -5.71
C VAL A 220 18.18 -13.55 -6.97
N PHE A 221 16.90 -13.17 -6.95
CA PHE A 221 16.03 -13.27 -8.13
C PHE A 221 16.51 -12.38 -9.29
N SER A 222 16.93 -11.14 -9.00
CA SER A 222 17.45 -10.22 -10.00
C SER A 222 18.71 -10.76 -10.67
N ILE A 223 19.65 -11.33 -9.89
CA ILE A 223 20.86 -11.98 -10.43
C ILE A 223 20.47 -13.19 -11.28
N ALA A 224 19.56 -14.03 -10.81
CA ALA A 224 19.12 -15.21 -11.56
C ALA A 224 18.49 -14.82 -12.91
N ILE A 225 17.54 -13.87 -12.92
CA ILE A 225 16.90 -13.36 -14.14
C ILE A 225 17.94 -12.72 -15.07
N PHE A 226 18.84 -11.90 -14.52
CA PHE A 226 19.90 -11.29 -15.31
C PHE A 226 20.81 -12.34 -15.95
N LEU A 227 21.21 -13.39 -15.24
CA LEU A 227 22.03 -14.47 -15.78
C LEU A 227 21.28 -15.25 -16.87
N ILE A 228 19.98 -15.49 -16.72
CA ILE A 228 19.12 -16.12 -17.73
C ILE A 228 19.09 -15.25 -18.99
N VAL A 229 18.79 -13.95 -18.87
CA VAL A 229 18.76 -13.03 -20.02
C VAL A 229 20.14 -12.89 -20.66
N ARG A 230 21.20 -12.80 -19.85
CA ARG A 230 22.57 -12.64 -20.34
C ARG A 230 23.02 -13.83 -21.18
N HIS A 231 22.79 -15.06 -20.72
CA HIS A 231 23.20 -16.27 -21.45
C HIS A 231 22.21 -16.67 -22.54
N GLY A 232 20.91 -16.48 -22.30
CA GLY A 232 19.83 -16.85 -23.20
C GLY A 232 19.67 -15.89 -24.38
N VAL A 233 19.90 -14.60 -24.17
CA VAL A 233 19.65 -13.53 -25.16
C VAL A 233 20.92 -12.77 -25.51
N LEU A 234 21.52 -12.06 -24.54
CA LEU A 234 22.53 -11.03 -24.83
C LEU A 234 23.85 -11.57 -25.40
N ARG A 235 24.26 -12.79 -24.99
CA ARG A 235 25.52 -13.43 -25.45
C ARG A 235 25.34 -14.37 -26.64
N ARG A 236 24.20 -14.33 -27.33
CA ARG A 236 23.94 -15.16 -28.52
C ARG A 236 24.30 -14.41 -29.80
N LYS A 237 24.46 -15.15 -30.91
CA LYS A 237 24.88 -14.60 -32.21
C LYS A 237 23.94 -13.53 -32.77
N ASN A 238 22.65 -13.59 -32.45
CA ASN A 238 21.65 -12.59 -32.86
C ASN A 238 20.80 -12.17 -31.64
N PRO A 239 21.34 -11.28 -30.78
CA PRO A 239 20.70 -10.93 -29.51
C PRO A 239 19.43 -10.11 -29.71
N ALA A 240 19.37 -9.26 -30.73
CA ALA A 240 18.19 -8.44 -31.03
C ALA A 240 16.97 -9.29 -31.42
N LYS A 241 17.16 -10.26 -32.33
CA LYS A 241 16.09 -11.21 -32.70
C LYS A 241 15.63 -12.04 -31.50
N LEU A 242 16.55 -12.49 -30.66
CA LEU A 242 16.20 -13.26 -29.47
C LEU A 242 15.51 -12.42 -28.40
N ALA A 243 15.87 -11.14 -28.23
CA ALA A 243 15.19 -10.23 -27.32
C ALA A 243 13.72 -10.07 -27.72
N LEU A 244 13.45 -9.90 -29.02
CA LEU A 244 12.09 -9.87 -29.57
C LEU A 244 11.35 -11.19 -29.29
N LEU A 245 11.93 -12.34 -29.67
CA LEU A 245 11.27 -13.65 -29.53
C LEU A 245 11.04 -14.08 -28.08
N THR A 246 11.82 -13.56 -27.13
CA THR A 246 11.66 -13.86 -25.70
C THR A 246 10.70 -12.89 -24.99
N ALA A 247 10.37 -11.74 -25.57
CA ALA A 247 9.44 -10.77 -24.96
C ALA A 247 8.08 -11.38 -24.52
N PRO A 248 7.43 -12.24 -25.32
CA PRO A 248 6.16 -12.89 -24.95
C PRO A 248 6.25 -13.75 -23.68
N ILE A 249 7.41 -14.36 -23.42
CA ILE A 249 7.65 -15.14 -22.20
C ILE A 249 7.69 -14.22 -20.97
N TRP A 250 8.29 -13.04 -21.10
CA TRP A 250 8.33 -12.07 -20.00
C TRP A 250 6.95 -11.47 -19.73
N TYR A 251 6.17 -11.17 -20.77
CA TYR A 251 4.77 -10.77 -20.60
C TYR A 251 3.92 -11.86 -19.96
N PHE A 252 4.08 -13.13 -20.38
CA PHE A 252 3.43 -14.27 -19.76
C PHE A 252 3.69 -14.31 -18.24
N LEU A 253 4.97 -14.26 -17.85
CA LEU A 253 5.38 -14.35 -16.45
C LEU A 253 4.85 -13.18 -15.63
N ALA A 254 5.01 -11.95 -16.12
CA ALA A 254 4.57 -10.74 -15.42
C ALA A 254 3.05 -10.75 -15.18
N PHE A 255 2.26 -11.01 -16.22
CA PHE A 255 0.80 -11.03 -16.10
C PHE A 255 0.30 -12.21 -15.26
N THR A 256 0.94 -13.39 -15.36
CA THR A 256 0.57 -14.54 -14.53
C THR A 256 0.78 -14.23 -13.05
N ILE A 257 1.95 -13.71 -12.68
CA ILE A 257 2.28 -13.43 -11.27
C ILE A 257 1.36 -12.35 -10.72
N THR A 258 1.19 -11.23 -11.45
CA THR A 258 0.35 -10.12 -11.00
C THR A 258 -1.11 -10.55 -10.88
N MET A 259 -1.64 -11.28 -11.87
CA MET A 259 -3.02 -11.75 -11.82
C MET A 259 -3.24 -12.76 -10.68
N PHE A 260 -2.26 -13.61 -10.40
CA PHE A 260 -2.36 -14.56 -9.29
C PHE A 260 -2.56 -13.85 -7.96
N PHE A 261 -1.78 -12.80 -7.68
CA PHE A 261 -1.96 -12.07 -6.42
C PHE A 261 -3.27 -11.29 -6.38
N ILE A 262 -3.72 -10.71 -7.51
CA ILE A 262 -5.01 -10.01 -7.58
C ILE A 262 -6.19 -10.97 -7.32
N VAL A 263 -6.13 -12.19 -7.85
CA VAL A 263 -7.23 -13.17 -7.71
C VAL A 263 -7.18 -13.88 -6.36
N TYR A 264 -5.99 -14.29 -5.91
CA TYR A 264 -5.84 -15.10 -4.71
C TYR A 264 -5.84 -14.26 -3.42
N LYS A 265 -5.20 -13.08 -3.46
CA LYS A 265 -5.06 -12.15 -2.33
C LYS A 265 -5.62 -10.76 -2.66
N GLY A 266 -6.61 -10.70 -3.55
CA GLY A 266 -7.24 -9.44 -3.92
C GLY A 266 -7.91 -8.72 -2.77
N SER A 267 -8.33 -7.49 -3.06
CA SER A 267 -9.03 -6.58 -2.17
C SER A 267 -10.35 -7.19 -1.66
N PRO A 268 -10.53 -7.33 -0.34
CA PRO A 268 -11.78 -7.79 0.23
C PRO A 268 -12.98 -6.89 -0.07
N GLN A 269 -12.74 -5.59 -0.26
CA GLN A 269 -13.75 -4.61 -0.64
C GLN A 269 -14.39 -4.95 -2.00
N LEU A 270 -13.64 -5.59 -2.88
CA LEU A 270 -14.11 -6.05 -4.20
C LEU A 270 -14.60 -7.51 -4.19
N LYS A 271 -14.64 -8.16 -3.01
CA LYS A 271 -14.97 -9.59 -2.85
C LYS A 271 -14.09 -10.48 -3.73
N LEU A 272 -12.83 -10.10 -3.87
CA LEU A 272 -11.83 -10.89 -4.59
C LEU A 272 -11.14 -11.88 -3.65
N ASP A 273 -11.07 -11.58 -2.34
CA ASP A 273 -10.50 -12.48 -1.37
C ASP A 273 -11.38 -13.73 -1.22
N LYS A 274 -10.74 -14.91 -1.24
CA LYS A 274 -11.39 -16.23 -1.07
C LYS A 274 -12.48 -16.59 -2.09
N LYS A 275 -12.66 -15.79 -3.15
CA LYS A 275 -13.64 -16.06 -4.20
C LYS A 275 -13.33 -17.32 -5.00
N PHE A 276 -12.04 -17.58 -5.21
CA PHE A 276 -11.55 -18.69 -6.01
C PHE A 276 -10.66 -19.60 -5.16
N SER A 277 -10.73 -20.91 -5.41
CA SER A 277 -9.76 -21.86 -4.88
C SER A 277 -8.34 -21.57 -5.41
N VAL A 278 -7.33 -22.15 -4.78
CA VAL A 278 -5.93 -22.02 -5.24
C VAL A 278 -5.79 -22.52 -6.68
N GLY A 279 -6.41 -23.64 -7.02
CA GLY A 279 -6.36 -24.22 -8.37
C GLY A 279 -7.00 -23.31 -9.43
N GLU A 280 -8.18 -22.76 -9.13
CA GLU A 280 -8.85 -21.81 -10.02
C GLU A 280 -8.05 -20.52 -10.17
N SER A 281 -7.46 -20.02 -9.08
CA SER A 281 -6.61 -18.83 -9.10
C SER A 281 -5.39 -19.05 -10.01
N VAL A 282 -4.73 -20.19 -9.91
CA VAL A 282 -3.61 -20.57 -10.80
C VAL A 282 -4.09 -20.66 -12.24
N GLY A 283 -5.23 -21.32 -12.50
CA GLY A 283 -5.80 -21.46 -13.85
C GLY A 283 -6.11 -20.12 -14.52
N ILE A 284 -6.82 -19.22 -13.82
CA ILE A 284 -7.13 -17.87 -14.30
C ILE A 284 -5.86 -17.08 -14.60
N SER A 285 -4.86 -17.20 -13.72
CA SER A 285 -3.61 -16.45 -13.84
C SER A 285 -2.77 -16.90 -15.02
N ILE A 286 -2.62 -18.22 -15.20
CA ILE A 286 -1.94 -18.80 -16.37
C ILE A 286 -2.70 -18.43 -17.64
N GLY A 287 -4.04 -18.53 -17.64
CA GLY A 287 -4.86 -18.14 -18.80
C GLY A 287 -4.67 -16.67 -19.18
N THR A 288 -4.63 -15.77 -18.19
CA THR A 288 -4.38 -14.34 -18.39
C THR A 288 -2.96 -14.08 -18.91
N GLY A 289 -1.96 -14.77 -18.37
CA GLY A 289 -0.59 -14.71 -18.87
C GLY A 289 -0.46 -15.20 -20.30
N LEU A 290 -1.10 -16.32 -20.65
CA LEU A 290 -1.09 -16.87 -22.02
C LEU A 290 -1.75 -15.89 -22.99
N LEU A 291 -2.86 -15.28 -22.59
CA LEU A 291 -3.53 -14.25 -23.38
C LEU A 291 -2.60 -13.05 -23.60
N ALA A 292 -1.93 -12.55 -22.56
CA ALA A 292 -0.97 -11.45 -22.69
C ALA A 292 0.20 -11.80 -23.62
N ALA A 293 0.72 -13.02 -23.52
CA ALA A 293 1.78 -13.52 -24.40
C ALA A 293 1.31 -13.60 -25.86
N LEU A 294 0.12 -14.13 -26.12
CA LEU A 294 -0.48 -14.20 -27.45
C LEU A 294 -0.70 -12.79 -28.03
N VAL A 295 -1.29 -11.87 -27.25
CA VAL A 295 -1.47 -10.48 -27.66
C VAL A 295 -0.12 -9.86 -28.02
N SER A 296 0.91 -10.03 -27.18
CA SER A 296 2.25 -9.50 -27.45
C SER A 296 2.89 -10.11 -28.71
N TRP A 297 2.65 -11.40 -28.98
CA TRP A 297 3.16 -12.09 -30.17
C TRP A 297 2.58 -11.51 -31.46
N PHE A 298 1.29 -11.18 -31.48
CA PHE A 298 0.62 -10.66 -32.67
C PHE A 298 0.68 -9.14 -32.82
N THR A 299 0.96 -8.40 -31.75
CA THR A 299 0.94 -6.92 -31.78
C THR A 299 2.31 -6.31 -31.51
N VAL A 300 2.89 -6.58 -30.33
CA VAL A 300 4.14 -5.96 -29.86
C VAL A 300 5.33 -6.44 -30.68
N LEU A 301 5.44 -7.75 -30.91
CA LEU A 301 6.54 -8.35 -31.66
C LEU A 301 6.67 -7.80 -33.10
N PRO A 302 5.62 -7.79 -33.96
CA PRO A 302 5.73 -7.25 -35.30
C PRO A 302 5.98 -5.74 -35.29
N PHE A 303 5.42 -5.01 -34.32
CA PHE A 303 5.66 -3.57 -34.18
C PHE A 303 7.13 -3.27 -33.83
N GLN A 304 7.68 -3.92 -32.80
CA GLN A 304 9.07 -3.75 -32.38
C GLN A 304 10.05 -4.20 -33.46
N ARG A 305 9.70 -5.26 -34.20
CA ARG A 305 10.52 -5.71 -35.33
C ARG A 305 10.60 -4.66 -36.44
N LYS A 306 9.47 -4.06 -36.84
CA LYS A 306 9.46 -2.97 -37.82
C LYS A 306 10.25 -1.74 -37.35
N MET A 307 10.17 -1.41 -36.06
CA MET A 307 10.96 -0.32 -35.48
C MET A 307 12.46 -0.62 -35.52
N LEU A 308 12.86 -1.86 -35.22
CA LEU A 308 14.25 -2.28 -35.27
C LEU A 308 14.79 -2.25 -36.71
N GLU A 309 14.05 -2.80 -37.67
CA GLU A 309 14.43 -2.79 -39.09
C GLU A 309 14.61 -1.36 -39.60
N LYS A 310 13.69 -0.45 -39.27
CA LYS A 310 13.79 0.98 -39.62
C LYS A 310 15.01 1.65 -38.97
N TRP A 311 15.28 1.35 -37.70
CA TRP A 311 16.44 1.90 -37.00
C TRP A 311 17.76 1.41 -37.60
N GLU A 312 17.85 0.12 -37.96
CA GLU A 312 19.00 -0.45 -38.66
C GLU A 312 19.23 0.22 -40.03
N GLU A 313 18.16 0.47 -40.79
CA GLU A 313 18.23 1.20 -42.06
C GLU A 313 18.78 2.63 -41.88
N GLU A 314 18.26 3.38 -40.90
CA GLU A 314 18.70 4.74 -40.60
C GLU A 314 20.18 4.79 -40.15
N GLU A 315 20.63 3.83 -39.35
CA GLU A 315 22.03 3.76 -38.93
C GLU A 315 22.97 3.38 -40.08
N ILE A 316 22.56 2.44 -40.95
CA ILE A 316 23.32 2.11 -42.16
C ILE A 316 23.43 3.34 -43.08
N GLU A 317 22.37 4.12 -43.22
CA GLU A 317 22.38 5.35 -44.02
C GLU A 317 23.33 6.40 -43.45
N LYS A 318 23.34 6.60 -42.11
CA LYS A 318 24.29 7.49 -41.43
C LYS A 318 25.74 7.05 -41.62
N MET A 319 26.02 5.76 -41.56
CA MET A 319 27.37 5.21 -41.79
C MET A 319 27.82 5.42 -43.23
N LYS A 320 26.90 5.32 -44.20
CA LYS A 320 27.19 5.54 -45.63
C LYS A 320 27.36 7.02 -45.97
N ASN A 321 26.70 7.94 -45.24
CA ASN A 321 26.69 9.37 -45.55
C ASN A 321 27.10 10.23 -44.33
N PRO A 322 28.39 10.24 -43.95
CA PRO A 322 28.86 10.92 -42.74
C PRO A 322 28.68 12.45 -42.75
N GLU A 323 28.46 13.08 -43.91
CA GLU A 323 28.20 14.52 -44.01
C GLU A 323 26.79 14.92 -43.53
N MET A 324 25.79 14.06 -43.69
CA MET A 324 24.43 14.29 -43.16
C MET A 324 24.39 14.39 -41.63
N VAL A 325 25.33 13.73 -40.94
CA VAL A 325 25.45 13.78 -39.47
C VAL A 325 25.96 15.15 -39.03
N LYS A 326 26.90 15.75 -39.77
CA LYS A 326 27.44 17.09 -39.47
C LYS A 326 26.39 18.19 -39.67
N GLU A 327 25.51 18.04 -40.65
CA GLU A 327 24.49 19.04 -40.95
C GLU A 327 23.37 19.03 -39.90
N LYS A 328 22.84 17.85 -39.51
CA LYS A 328 21.84 17.75 -38.42
C LYS A 328 22.35 18.21 -37.06
N THR A 329 23.64 18.01 -36.78
CA THR A 329 24.24 18.47 -35.51
C THR A 329 24.34 20.00 -35.45
N LYS A 330 24.60 20.66 -36.60
CA LYS A 330 24.58 22.12 -36.69
C LYS A 330 23.17 22.70 -36.55
N THR A 331 22.16 22.06 -37.13
CA THR A 331 20.76 22.54 -37.03
C THR A 331 20.13 22.30 -35.65
N ALA A 332 20.62 21.31 -34.89
CA ALA A 332 20.17 21.06 -33.52
C ALA A 332 20.88 21.94 -32.45
N GLN A 333 21.98 22.61 -32.83
CA GLN A 333 22.74 23.52 -31.97
C GLN A 333 22.46 25.02 -32.26
N ALA A 334 21.70 25.32 -33.33
CA ALA A 334 21.24 26.67 -33.69
C ALA A 334 19.78 26.86 -33.25
#